data_AF-A0A1Y3MNS4-F1
#
_entry.id   AF-A0A1Y3MNS4-F1
#
_cell.length_a   1.000
_cell.length_b   1.000
_cell.length_c   1.000
_cell.angle_alpha   90.00
_cell.angle_beta   90.00
_cell.angle_gamma   90.00
#
_symmetry.space_group_name_H-M   'P 1'
#
loop_
_entity.id
_entity.type
_entity.pdbx_description
1 polymer ?
#
loop_
_entity_poly.entity_id
_entity_poly.type
_entity_poly.pdbx_seq_one_letter_code
_entity_poly.pdbx_strand_id
1 'polypeptide(L)'
;IFLFIYFYNYSLGFKLQCMVLAQMFHLVETNKITAPLFDPSQVSNPNMTNSEFLREYVINLLRNAFPHLQQVQIEQFVAVLFSTNMDFIKFKLHIRDFLIQLKEFAGDNSDLYLDEREAEAEEKRKADFAHAMSIPGM
;
A
#
# COMPACT_ATOMS: atom_id res chain seq x y z
N ILE A 1 -8.02 -6.75 4.92
CA ILE A 1 -8.39 -6.87 3.48
C ILE A 1 -7.39 -6.15 2.58
N PHE A 2 -7.19 -4.83 2.72
CA PHE A 2 -6.18 -4.10 1.93
C PHE A 2 -4.76 -4.68 2.01
N LEU A 3 -4.29 -5.04 3.20
CA LEU A 3 -3.00 -5.72 3.37
C LEU A 3 -2.97 -7.12 2.72
N PHE A 4 -4.11 -7.83 2.70
CA PHE A 4 -4.20 -9.16 2.08
C PHE A 4 -4.20 -9.09 0.55
N ILE A 5 -4.76 -8.03 -0.01
CA ILE A 5 -4.75 -7.71 -1.45
C ILE A 5 -3.32 -7.45 -1.94
N TYR A 6 -2.48 -6.80 -1.12
CA TYR A 6 -1.07 -6.55 -1.43
C TYR A 6 -0.28 -7.87 -1.62
N PHE A 7 -0.46 -8.84 -0.71
CA PHE A 7 0.30 -10.09 -0.73
C PHE A 7 -0.13 -11.11 -1.80
N TYR A 8 -1.41 -11.16 -2.19
CA TYR A 8 -1.94 -12.20 -3.08
C TYR A 8 -2.32 -11.66 -4.47
N ASN A 9 -1.32 -11.14 -5.19
CA ASN A 9 -1.48 -10.52 -6.50
C ASN A 9 -1.97 -11.46 -7.64
N TYR A 10 -2.12 -12.78 -7.42
CA TYR A 10 -2.34 -13.76 -8.50
C TYR A 10 -3.43 -14.83 -8.31
N SER A 11 -4.18 -14.86 -7.20
CA SER A 11 -5.18 -15.92 -7.00
C SER A 11 -6.60 -15.42 -7.27
N LEU A 12 -7.49 -16.36 -7.66
CA LEU A 12 -8.94 -16.21 -7.89
C LEU A 12 -9.69 -15.27 -6.90
N GLY A 13 -9.12 -14.99 -5.74
CA GLY A 13 -9.64 -14.10 -4.69
C GLY A 13 -9.61 -12.59 -4.99
N PHE A 14 -8.74 -12.07 -5.87
CA PHE A 14 -8.65 -10.61 -6.09
C PHE A 14 -9.98 -10.01 -6.58
N LYS A 15 -10.65 -10.69 -7.53
CA LYS A 15 -11.97 -10.28 -8.03
C LYS A 15 -12.99 -10.21 -6.88
N LEU A 16 -13.06 -11.24 -6.06
CA LEU A 16 -13.99 -11.36 -4.94
C LEU A 16 -13.71 -10.32 -3.85
N GLN A 17 -12.43 -10.08 -3.54
CA GLN A 17 -12.00 -9.04 -2.61
C GLN A 17 -12.41 -7.65 -3.10
N CYS A 18 -12.19 -7.33 -4.38
CA CYS A 18 -12.65 -6.07 -4.96
C CYS A 18 -14.17 -5.96 -4.95
N MET A 19 -14.92 -7.05 -5.16
CA MET A 19 -16.39 -7.03 -5.12
C MET A 19 -16.89 -6.72 -3.71
N VAL A 20 -16.35 -7.39 -2.69
CA VAL A 20 -16.70 -7.13 -1.29
C VAL A 20 -16.38 -5.69 -0.91
N LEU A 21 -15.20 -5.22 -1.32
CA LEU A 21 -14.78 -3.85 -1.05
C LEU A 21 -15.71 -2.83 -1.73
N ALA A 22 -16.00 -2.97 -3.02
CA ALA A 22 -16.92 -2.09 -3.73
C ALA A 22 -18.31 -2.05 -3.06
N GLN A 23 -18.81 -3.23 -2.65
CA GLN A 23 -20.11 -3.33 -1.98
C GLN A 23 -20.11 -2.66 -0.60
N MET A 24 -19.04 -2.80 0.19
CA MET A 24 -18.91 -2.10 1.48
C MET A 24 -18.93 -0.59 1.30
N PHE A 25 -18.19 -0.06 0.33
CA PHE A 25 -18.13 1.38 0.05
C PHE A 25 -19.49 1.89 -0.42
N HIS A 26 -20.16 1.15 -1.30
CA HIS A 26 -21.49 1.49 -1.78
C HIS A 26 -22.55 1.51 -0.65
N LEU A 27 -22.50 0.55 0.28
CA LEU A 27 -23.42 0.53 1.43
C LEU A 27 -23.23 1.74 2.36
N VAL A 28 -21.99 2.18 2.53
CA VAL A 28 -21.66 3.37 3.33
C VAL A 28 -22.08 4.65 2.61
N GLU A 29 -21.88 4.76 1.30
CA GLU A 29 -22.25 5.95 0.52
C GLU A 29 -23.77 6.11 0.37
N THR A 30 -24.51 5.00 0.23
CA THR A 30 -25.97 5.02 0.12
C THR A 30 -26.70 5.18 1.48
N ASN A 31 -25.96 5.46 2.57
CA ASN A 31 -26.48 5.56 3.93
C ASN A 31 -27.34 4.34 4.36
N LYS A 32 -27.10 3.17 3.77
CA LYS A 32 -27.76 1.91 4.16
C LYS A 32 -27.32 1.47 5.55
N ILE A 33 -26.13 1.88 5.98
CA ILE A 33 -25.63 1.68 7.33
C ILE A 33 -26.10 2.86 8.19
N THR A 34 -27.20 2.63 8.91
CA THR A 34 -27.82 3.60 9.82
C THR A 34 -27.14 3.68 11.18
N ALA A 35 -26.34 2.67 11.54
CA ALA A 35 -25.51 2.71 12.74
C ALA A 35 -24.26 3.58 12.49
N PRO A 36 -23.85 4.44 13.44
CA PRO A 36 -22.61 5.19 13.31
C PRO A 36 -21.42 4.22 13.34
N LEU A 37 -20.50 4.36 12.37
CA LEU A 37 -19.27 3.57 12.29
C LEU A 37 -18.17 4.08 13.23
N PHE A 38 -18.40 5.22 13.88
CA PHE A 38 -17.50 5.92 14.76
C PHE A 38 -18.17 6.20 16.10
N ASP A 39 -17.38 6.38 17.14
CA ASP A 39 -17.88 6.86 18.43
C ASP A 39 -18.15 8.37 18.34
N PRO A 40 -19.41 8.84 18.49
CA PRO A 40 -19.74 10.26 18.40
C PRO A 40 -19.01 11.10 19.47
N SER A 41 -18.54 10.49 20.56
CA SER A 41 -17.79 11.17 21.61
C SER A 41 -16.31 11.44 21.25
N GLN A 42 -15.79 10.74 20.25
CA GLN A 42 -14.39 10.85 19.81
C GLN A 42 -14.23 11.73 18.57
N VAL A 43 -15.33 12.12 17.94
CA VAL A 43 -15.32 12.88 16.69
C VAL A 43 -15.65 14.34 16.96
N SER A 44 -14.74 15.24 16.58
CA SER A 44 -14.91 16.69 16.77
C SER A 44 -15.97 17.31 15.87
N ASN A 45 -16.34 16.63 14.77
CA ASN A 45 -17.32 17.11 13.81
C ASN A 45 -18.72 16.51 14.09
N PRO A 46 -19.69 17.30 14.58
CA PRO A 46 -21.02 16.82 14.93
C PRO A 46 -21.88 16.41 13.73
N ASN A 47 -21.49 16.76 12.50
CA ASN A 47 -22.20 16.38 11.27
C ASN A 47 -21.47 15.29 10.46
N MET A 48 -20.50 14.61 11.07
CA MET A 48 -19.69 13.64 10.34
C MET A 48 -20.53 12.48 9.82
N THR A 49 -20.44 12.23 8.51
CA THR A 49 -21.12 11.10 7.89
C THR A 49 -20.27 9.83 7.99
N ASN A 50 -20.92 8.66 7.93
CA ASN A 50 -20.21 7.38 7.86
C ASN A 50 -19.26 7.32 6.66
N SER A 51 -19.61 7.98 5.56
CA SER A 51 -18.78 8.06 4.34
C SER A 51 -17.51 8.87 4.56
N GLU A 52 -17.61 10.04 5.21
CA GLU A 52 -16.45 10.86 5.56
C GLU A 52 -15.51 10.13 6.51
N PHE A 53 -16.06 9.51 7.56
CA PHE A 53 -15.26 8.71 8.50
C PHE A 53 -14.53 7.57 7.80
N LEU A 54 -15.22 6.81 6.95
CA LEU A 54 -14.59 5.70 6.22
C LEU A 54 -13.46 6.21 5.31
N ARG A 55 -13.65 7.36 4.66
CA ARG A 55 -12.64 7.96 3.78
C ARG A 55 -11.37 8.30 4.55
N GLU A 56 -11.50 9.01 5.66
CA GLU A 56 -10.36 9.35 6.52
C GLU A 56 -9.68 8.11 7.10
N TYR A 57 -10.47 7.13 7.54
CA TYR A 57 -9.95 5.88 8.05
C TYR A 57 -9.11 5.12 7.01
N VAL A 58 -9.60 5.02 5.76
CA VAL A 58 -8.87 4.36 4.68
C VAL A 58 -7.60 5.12 4.31
N ILE A 59 -7.64 6.45 4.28
CA ILE A 59 -6.44 7.29 4.05
C ILE A 59 -5.37 7.01 5.12
N ASN A 60 -5.76 7.04 6.40
CA ASN A 60 -4.84 6.78 7.51
C ASN A 60 -4.29 5.35 7.47
N LEU A 61 -5.12 4.36 7.13
CA LEU A 61 -4.69 2.98 6.96
C LEU A 61 -3.63 2.84 5.87
N LEU A 62 -3.86 3.45 4.70
CA LEU A 62 -2.92 3.41 3.58
C LEU A 62 -1.63 4.16 3.88
N ARG A 63 -1.71 5.29 4.59
CA ARG A 63 -0.54 6.06 5.03
C ARG A 63 0.36 5.23 5.95
N ASN A 64 -0.23 4.49 6.89
CA ASN A 64 0.52 3.62 7.79
C ASN A 64 1.07 2.37 7.08
N ALA A 65 0.35 1.83 6.11
CA ALA A 65 0.78 0.66 5.34
C ALA A 65 1.87 1.00 4.31
N PHE A 66 1.85 2.22 3.75
CA PHE A 66 2.74 2.68 2.69
C PHE A 66 3.34 4.05 3.04
N PRO A 67 4.24 4.13 4.03
CA PRO A 67 4.82 5.40 4.48
C PRO A 67 5.62 6.13 3.40
N HIS A 68 6.05 5.42 2.34
CA HIS A 68 6.77 5.99 1.21
C HIS A 68 5.87 6.70 0.19
N LEU A 69 4.55 6.51 0.25
CA LEU A 69 3.63 7.17 -0.67
C LEU A 69 3.36 8.61 -0.25
N GLN A 70 3.23 9.50 -1.23
CA GLN A 70 2.86 10.88 -0.95
C GLN A 70 1.39 10.95 -0.49
N GLN A 71 1.12 11.77 0.53
CA GLN A 71 -0.24 11.93 1.06
C GLN A 71 -1.26 12.32 -0.03
N VAL A 72 -0.88 13.21 -0.95
CA VAL A 72 -1.73 13.63 -2.07
C VAL A 72 -2.11 12.45 -2.97
N GLN A 73 -1.19 11.51 -3.22
CA GLN A 73 -1.47 10.32 -4.02
C GLN A 73 -2.46 9.39 -3.31
N ILE A 74 -2.33 9.22 -1.99
CA ILE A 74 -3.27 8.42 -1.18
C ILE A 74 -4.66 9.05 -1.22
N GLU A 75 -4.76 10.36 -1.01
CA GLU A 75 -6.03 11.09 -1.03
C GLU A 75 -6.72 11.00 -2.39
N GLN A 76 -5.97 11.17 -3.49
CA GLN A 76 -6.49 11.01 -4.85
C GLN A 76 -6.91 9.58 -5.14
N PHE A 77 -6.12 8.59 -4.73
CA PHE A 77 -6.46 7.18 -4.89
C PHE A 77 -7.79 6.87 -4.20
N VAL A 78 -7.93 7.26 -2.93
CA VAL A 78 -9.16 7.05 -2.16
C VAL A 78 -10.33 7.82 -2.76
N ALA A 79 -10.13 9.05 -3.23
CA ALA A 79 -11.18 9.82 -3.90
C ALA A 79 -11.76 9.09 -5.11
N VAL A 80 -10.89 8.58 -5.99
CA VAL A 80 -11.30 7.85 -7.19
C VAL A 80 -11.86 6.47 -6.82
N LEU A 81 -11.37 5.84 -5.75
CA LEU A 81 -11.89 4.57 -5.26
C LEU A 81 -13.36 4.69 -4.80
N PHE A 82 -13.70 5.77 -4.09
CA PHE A 82 -15.08 6.04 -3.71
C PHE A 82 -15.96 6.38 -4.92
N SER A 83 -15.49 7.22 -5.86
CA SER A 83 -16.30 7.62 -7.02
C SER A 83 -16.55 6.48 -8.03
N THR A 84 -15.72 5.45 -8.02
CA THR A 84 -15.83 4.29 -8.93
C THR A 84 -16.60 3.11 -8.31
N ASN A 85 -17.12 3.22 -7.08
CA ASN A 85 -17.72 2.09 -6.36
C ASN A 85 -18.94 1.43 -7.07
N MET A 86 -19.62 2.15 -7.95
CA MET A 86 -20.75 1.63 -8.74
C MET A 86 -20.33 0.98 -10.08
N ASP A 87 -19.10 1.20 -10.53
CA ASP A 87 -18.53 0.61 -11.75
C ASP A 87 -17.42 -0.36 -11.36
N PHE A 88 -17.79 -1.63 -11.16
CA PHE A 88 -16.86 -2.67 -10.72
C PHE A 88 -15.64 -2.82 -11.64
N ILE A 89 -15.80 -2.56 -12.95
CA ILE A 89 -14.69 -2.68 -13.90
C ILE A 89 -13.67 -1.58 -13.63
N LYS A 90 -14.13 -0.33 -13.52
CA LYS A 90 -13.26 0.81 -13.18
C LYS A 90 -12.65 0.69 -11.79
N PHE A 91 -13.45 0.29 -10.80
CA PHE A 91 -12.99 0.08 -9.43
C PHE A 91 -11.85 -0.95 -9.36
N LYS A 92 -12.04 -2.10 -10.00
CA LYS A 92 -11.03 -3.17 -10.05
C LYS A 92 -9.77 -2.71 -10.78
N LEU A 93 -9.92 -1.99 -11.90
CA LEU A 93 -8.79 -1.48 -12.67
C LEU A 93 -7.99 -0.47 -11.85
N HIS A 94 -8.66 0.48 -11.19
CA HIS A 94 -8.03 1.48 -10.34
C HIS A 94 -7.24 0.87 -9.18
N ILE A 95 -7.78 -0.15 -8.50
CA ILE A 95 -7.03 -0.91 -7.48
C ILE A 95 -5.81 -1.60 -8.09
N ARG A 96 -5.97 -2.23 -9.27
CA ARG A 96 -4.86 -2.95 -9.92
C ARG A 96 -3.72 -2.00 -10.26
N ASP A 97 -4.04 -0.86 -10.85
CA ASP A 97 -3.05 0.12 -11.29
C ASP A 97 -2.32 0.73 -10.07
N PHE A 98 -3.03 0.99 -8.97
CA PHE A 98 -2.41 1.38 -7.71
C PHE A 98 -1.46 0.31 -7.15
N LEU A 99 -1.83 -0.97 -7.20
CA LEU A 99 -0.96 -2.06 -6.75
C LEU A 99 0.29 -2.24 -7.63
N ILE A 100 0.19 -1.96 -8.94
CA ILE A 100 1.33 -1.99 -9.85
C ILE A 100 2.28 -0.85 -9.51
N GLN A 101 1.78 0.38 -9.35
CA GLN A 101 2.58 1.53 -8.93
C GLN A 101 3.31 1.26 -7.60
N LEU A 102 2.62 0.67 -6.62
CA LEU A 102 3.23 0.29 -5.34
C LEU A 102 4.40 -0.70 -5.50
N LYS A 103 4.31 -1.64 -6.45
CA LYS A 103 5.39 -2.59 -6.74
C LYS A 103 6.58 -1.94 -7.41
N GLU A 104 6.35 -1.02 -8.34
CA GLU A 104 7.43 -0.28 -9.01
C GLU A 104 8.27 0.50 -7.98
N PHE A 105 7.63 1.15 -7.01
CA PHE A 105 8.32 1.84 -5.92
C PHE A 105 9.04 0.91 -4.92
N ALA A 106 8.54 -0.31 -4.73
CA ALA A 106 9.15 -1.29 -3.83
C ALA A 106 10.35 -2.00 -4.48
N GLY A 107 10.30 -2.24 -5.79
CA GLY A 107 11.37 -2.90 -6.55
C GLY A 107 12.64 -2.05 -6.68
N ASP A 108 12.47 -0.73 -6.83
CA ASP A 108 13.59 0.21 -7.06
C ASP A 108 14.53 0.32 -5.83
N ASN A 109 14.03 0.10 -4.62
CA ASN A 109 14.88 0.12 -3.42
C ASN A 109 15.57 -1.22 -3.17
N SER A 110 14.95 -2.36 -3.46
CA SER A 110 15.55 -3.67 -3.19
C SER A 110 16.76 -3.98 -4.09
N ASP A 111 16.73 -3.53 -5.35
CA ASP A 111 17.84 -3.76 -6.28
C ASP A 111 19.06 -2.90 -5.93
N LEU A 112 18.86 -1.68 -5.42
CA LEU A 112 19.96 -0.79 -5.01
C LEU A 112 20.79 -1.36 -3.84
N TYR A 113 20.13 -2.02 -2.87
CA TYR A 113 20.83 -2.64 -1.72
C TYR A 113 21.56 -3.94 -2.07
N LEU A 114 21.25 -4.57 -3.21
CA LEU A 114 21.96 -5.78 -3.66
C LEU A 114 23.32 -5.40 -4.26
N ASP A 115 23.34 -4.35 -5.08
CA ASP A 115 24.55 -3.88 -5.77
C ASP A 115 25.58 -3.30 -4.77
N GLU A 116 25.12 -2.52 -3.78
CA GLU A 116 26.00 -2.00 -2.71
C GLU A 116 26.60 -3.13 -1.84
N ARG A 117 25.82 -4.18 -1.55
CA ARG A 117 26.31 -5.33 -0.78
C ARG A 117 27.31 -6.18 -1.55
N GLU A 118 27.16 -6.30 -2.87
CA GLU A 118 28.12 -7.02 -3.70
C GLU A 118 29.45 -6.26 -3.83
N ALA A 119 29.38 -4.94 -3.99
CA ALA A 119 30.55 -4.07 -4.02
C ALA A 119 31.37 -4.14 -2.71
N GLU A 120 30.72 -4.03 -1.54
CA GLU A 120 31.40 -4.17 -0.25
C GLU A 120 32.02 -5.56 -0.05
N ALA A 121 31.33 -6.62 -0.49
CA ALA A 121 31.82 -7.99 -0.37
C ALA A 121 33.02 -8.27 -1.30
N GLU A 122 33.09 -7.61 -2.45
CA GLU A 122 34.24 -7.69 -3.35
C GLU A 122 35.42 -6.88 -2.84
N GLU A 123 35.19 -5.68 -2.31
CA GLU A 123 36.24 -4.83 -1.74
C GLU A 123 36.88 -5.50 -0.52
N LYS A 124 36.06 -6.12 0.35
CA LYS A 124 36.55 -6.90 1.48
C LYS A 124 37.38 -8.11 1.05
N ARG A 125 36.95 -8.83 0.00
CA ARG A 125 37.73 -9.95 -0.57
C ARG A 125 39.08 -9.50 -1.13
N LYS A 126 39.13 -8.33 -1.78
CA LYS A 126 40.39 -7.75 -2.28
C LYS A 126 41.31 -7.32 -1.14
N ALA A 127 40.77 -6.73 -0.09
CA ALA A 127 41.54 -6.34 1.10
C ALA A 127 42.11 -7.56 1.83
N ASP A 128 41.31 -8.61 2.02
CA ASP A 128 41.73 -9.86 2.67
C ASP A 128 42.83 -10.57 1.85
N PHE A 129 42.69 -10.61 0.52
CA PHE A 129 43.71 -11.19 -0.37
C PHE A 129 45.02 -10.39 -0.35
N ALA A 130 44.95 -9.06 -0.38
CA ALA A 130 46.13 -8.20 -0.29
C ALA A 130 46.83 -8.32 1.07
N HIS A 131 46.07 -8.49 2.15
CA HIS A 131 46.62 -8.73 3.47
C HIS A 131 47.31 -10.10 3.55
N ALA A 132 46.71 -11.15 3.00
CA ALA A 132 47.31 -12.48 2.95
C ALA A 132 48.61 -12.54 2.10
N MET A 133 48.69 -11.77 1.00
CA MET A 133 49.90 -11.72 0.15
C MET A 133 51.02 -10.84 0.73
N SER A 134 50.73 -10.00 1.72
CA SER A 134 51.71 -9.10 2.36
C SER A 134 52.30 -9.65 3.64
N ILE A 135 51.91 -10.85 4.08
CA ILE A 135 52.59 -11.58 5.17
C ILE A 135 53.82 -12.31 4.58
N PRO A 136 55.06 -11.84 4.85
CA PRO A 136 56.27 -12.51 4.38
C PRO A 136 56.54 -13.71 5.29
N GLY A 137 56.46 -14.91 4.74
CA GLY A 137 56.64 -16.14 5.50
C GLY A 137 56.20 -17.42 4.78
N MET A 138 56.72 -17.63 3.57
CA MET A 138 57.16 -18.97 3.12
C MET A 138 58.66 -18.91 2.88
#